data_AF-A0A1I2V1X5-F1
#
_entry.id   AF-A0A1I2V1X5-F1
#
_cell.length_a   1.000
_cell.length_b   1.000
_cell.length_c   1.000
_cell.angle_alpha   90.00
_cell.angle_beta   90.00
_cell.angle_gamma   90.00
#
_symmetry.space_group_name_H-M   'P 1'
#
loop_
_entity.id
_entity.type
_entity.pdbx_description
1 polymer ?
#
loop_
_entity_poly.entity_id
_entity_poly.type
_entity_poly.pdbx_seq_one_letter_code
_entity_poly.pdbx_strand_id
1 'polypeptide(L)'
;MLQLDFHYQLTKEDYIAFNLNAYEHSLVMKRSLITTRLLALIFIIFPLIISQITGVFIASLFYFFCILAILWFFIIPKIFFRSVRRNLSKMIDEKMGDQLPMDERLEITEEGLIEGAGSNREYRSAWSGIVKISETDDYLYFYINPMAAIILPKSEIEAHDLGEQLKKIIPESVVKE
;
A
#
# COMPACT_ATOMS: atom_id res chain seq x y z
N MET A 1 34.55 -1.28 6.64
CA MET A 1 33.31 -2.05 6.71
C MET A 1 32.21 -1.05 6.97
N LEU A 2 31.44 -0.72 5.94
CA LEU A 2 30.35 0.26 6.06
C LEU A 2 29.15 -0.46 6.67
N GLN A 3 28.65 0.08 7.77
CA GLN A 3 27.47 -0.42 8.47
C GLN A 3 26.62 0.76 8.91
N LEU A 4 25.32 0.67 8.66
CA LEU A 4 24.32 1.63 9.14
C LEU A 4 23.46 0.93 10.19
N ASP A 5 23.14 1.61 11.28
CA ASP A 5 22.35 1.09 12.38
C ASP A 5 21.24 2.10 12.71
N PHE A 6 20.00 1.64 12.69
CA PHE A 6 18.82 2.45 12.91
C PHE A 6 18.02 1.88 14.07
N HIS A 7 17.56 2.76 14.96
CA HIS A 7 16.64 2.44 16.04
C HIS A 7 15.41 3.33 15.89
N TYR A 8 14.24 2.72 15.75
CA TYR A 8 13.00 3.44 15.47
C TYR A 8 11.78 2.73 16.04
N GLN A 9 10.66 3.44 16.07
CA GLN A 9 9.38 2.88 16.48
C GLN A 9 8.45 2.76 15.28
N LEU A 10 7.93 1.55 15.05
CA LEU A 10 6.86 1.35 14.10
C LEU A 10 5.51 1.49 14.79
N THR A 11 4.75 2.44 14.28
CA THR A 11 3.36 2.69 14.65
C THR A 11 2.42 1.89 13.76
N LYS A 12 1.15 1.84 14.18
CA LYS A 12 0.07 1.27 13.37
C LYS A 12 -0.05 1.93 12.00
N GLU A 13 0.13 3.25 11.94
CA GLU A 13 0.06 4.03 10.72
C GLU A 13 1.13 3.59 9.70
N ASP A 14 2.33 3.23 10.15
CA ASP A 14 3.41 2.73 9.29
C ASP A 14 3.04 1.39 8.64
N TYR A 15 2.48 0.45 9.40
CA TYR A 15 1.98 -0.81 8.84
C TYR A 15 0.80 -0.60 7.90
N ILE A 16 -0.10 0.35 8.19
CA ILE A 16 -1.19 0.72 7.28
C ILE A 16 -0.63 1.30 5.98
N ALA A 17 0.38 2.18 6.05
CA ALA A 17 1.02 2.79 4.89
C ALA A 17 1.69 1.74 4.01
N PHE A 18 2.47 0.82 4.60
CA PHE A 18 3.09 -0.30 3.89
C PHE A 18 2.06 -1.14 3.14
N ASN A 19 1.00 -1.57 3.83
CA ASN A 19 -0.03 -2.40 3.21
C ASN A 19 -0.77 -1.62 2.12
N LEU A 20 -1.15 -0.37 2.35
CA LEU A 20 -1.82 0.47 1.35
C LEU A 20 -0.95 0.66 0.10
N ASN A 21 0.36 0.88 0.27
CA ASN A 21 1.30 0.99 -0.84
C ASN A 21 1.30 -0.30 -1.69
N ALA A 22 1.38 -1.47 -1.05
CA ALA A 22 1.27 -2.74 -1.74
C ALA A 22 -0.08 -2.90 -2.49
N TYR A 23 -1.17 -2.39 -1.91
CA TYR A 23 -2.49 -2.39 -2.54
C TYR A 23 -2.58 -1.45 -3.76
N GLU A 24 -2.05 -0.23 -3.69
CA GLU A 24 -2.09 0.77 -4.76
C GLU A 24 -1.33 0.32 -6.02
N HIS A 25 -0.21 -0.38 -5.83
CA HIS A 25 0.58 -0.92 -6.93
C HIS A 25 0.08 -2.28 -7.45
N SER A 26 -0.92 -2.89 -6.80
CA SER A 26 -1.45 -4.19 -7.21
C SER A 26 -2.38 -4.11 -8.44
N LEU A 27 -2.21 -5.04 -9.38
CA LEU A 27 -3.11 -5.19 -10.55
C LEU A 27 -4.54 -5.56 -10.14
N VAL A 28 -4.69 -6.28 -9.03
CA VAL A 28 -5.99 -6.69 -8.47
C VAL A 28 -6.82 -5.45 -8.09
N MET A 29 -6.19 -4.45 -7.48
CA MET A 29 -6.85 -3.21 -7.12
C MET A 29 -7.33 -2.42 -8.34
N LYS A 30 -6.43 -2.22 -9.32
CA LYS A 30 -6.76 -1.53 -10.56
C LYS A 30 -7.94 -2.20 -11.27
N ARG A 31 -7.96 -3.53 -11.31
CA ARG A 31 -9.08 -4.31 -11.86
C ARG A 31 -10.37 -4.11 -11.06
N SER A 32 -10.32 -4.15 -9.73
CA SER A 32 -11.50 -3.94 -8.86
C SER A 32 -12.14 -2.55 -9.07
N LEU A 33 -11.31 -1.50 -9.19
CA LEU A 33 -11.78 -0.15 -9.49
C LEU A 33 -12.41 -0.04 -10.90
N ILE A 34 -11.87 -0.76 -11.88
CA ILE A 34 -12.46 -0.81 -13.23
C ILE A 34 -13.81 -1.55 -13.18
N THR A 35 -13.90 -2.70 -12.52
CA THR A 35 -15.14 -3.47 -12.41
C THR A 35 -16.26 -2.66 -11.73
N THR A 36 -15.93 -1.93 -10.65
CA THR A 36 -16.89 -1.05 -9.96
C THR A 36 -17.33 0.14 -10.81
N ARG A 37 -16.49 0.63 -11.73
CA ARG A 37 -16.88 1.65 -12.72
C ARG A 37 -17.75 1.08 -13.84
N LEU A 38 -17.48 -0.14 -14.31
CA LEU A 38 -18.32 -0.81 -15.31
C LEU A 38 -19.74 -1.05 -14.80
N LEU A 39 -19.90 -1.32 -13.49
CA LEU A 39 -21.21 -1.39 -12.85
C LEU A 39 -22.01 -0.09 -12.98
N ALA A 40 -21.37 1.08 -13.09
CA ALA A 40 -22.08 2.35 -13.28
C ALA A 40 -22.83 2.42 -14.62
N LEU A 41 -22.43 1.63 -15.63
CA LEU A 41 -23.11 1.55 -16.91
C LEU A 41 -24.54 1.03 -16.76
N ILE A 42 -24.84 0.27 -15.69
CA ILE A 42 -26.19 -0.19 -15.42
C ILE A 42 -27.17 0.97 -15.24
N PHE A 43 -26.71 2.09 -14.66
CA PHE A 43 -27.54 3.27 -14.48
C PHE A 43 -27.88 3.93 -15.81
N ILE A 44 -27.04 3.81 -16.84
CA ILE A 44 -27.32 4.36 -18.17
C ILE A 44 -28.20 3.42 -18.99
N ILE A 45 -27.97 2.11 -18.88
CA ILE A 45 -28.73 1.09 -19.62
C ILE A 45 -30.16 0.96 -19.10
N PHE A 46 -30.36 1.07 -17.78
CA PHE A 46 -31.67 0.89 -17.15
C PHE A 46 -32.79 1.81 -17.69
N PRO A 47 -32.63 3.15 -17.77
CA PRO A 47 -33.65 4.03 -18.35
C PRO A 47 -33.88 3.80 -19.84
N LEU A 48 -32.86 3.33 -20.58
CA LEU A 48 -33.01 2.98 -22.00
C LEU A 48 -33.90 1.74 -22.17
N ILE A 49 -33.73 0.71 -21.34
CA ILE A 49 -34.60 -0.48 -21.33
C ILE A 49 -36.05 -0.08 -21.03
N ILE A 50 -36.26 0.76 -20.02
CA ILE A 50 -37.61 1.27 -19.67
C ILE A 50 -38.22 2.01 -20.87
N SER A 51 -37.43 2.83 -21.56
CA SER A 51 -37.91 3.55 -22.74
C SER A 51 -38.31 2.61 -23.88
N GLN A 52 -37.56 1.53 -24.09
CA GLN A 52 -37.90 0.51 -25.09
C GLN A 52 -39.21 -0.24 -24.75
N ILE A 53 -39.42 -0.57 -23.47
CA ILE A 53 -40.62 -1.31 -23.02
C ILE A 53 -41.87 -0.42 -23.09
N THR A 54 -41.74 0.84 -22.70
CA THR A 54 -42.88 1.79 -22.63
C THR A 54 -43.16 2.47 -23.97
N GLY A 55 -42.22 2.43 -24.92
CA GLY A 55 -42.29 3.16 -26.19
C GLY A 55 -42.14 4.68 -26.05
N VAL A 56 -41.85 5.18 -24.84
CA VAL A 56 -41.76 6.61 -24.53
C VAL A 56 -40.39 6.92 -23.92
N PHE A 57 -39.75 8.00 -24.36
CA PHE A 57 -38.52 8.47 -23.75
C PHE A 57 -38.81 9.44 -22.61
N ILE A 58 -38.54 9.00 -21.38
CA ILE A 58 -38.72 9.82 -20.17
C ILE A 58 -37.41 10.53 -19.84
N ALA A 59 -37.24 11.74 -20.40
CA ALA A 59 -36.00 12.51 -20.25
C ALA A 59 -35.61 12.77 -18.79
N SER A 60 -36.58 13.08 -17.91
CA SER A 60 -36.34 13.31 -16.49
C SER A 60 -35.74 12.09 -15.78
N LEU A 61 -36.21 10.89 -16.11
CA LEU A 61 -35.69 9.64 -15.58
C LEU A 61 -34.25 9.41 -16.07
N PHE A 62 -34.00 9.63 -17.36
CA PHE A 62 -32.65 9.50 -17.93
C PHE A 62 -31.65 10.43 -17.23
N TYR A 63 -31.98 11.72 -17.08
CA TYR A 63 -31.10 12.67 -16.39
C TYR A 63 -30.85 12.31 -14.93
N PHE A 64 -31.88 11.85 -14.21
CA PHE A 64 -31.72 11.37 -12.83
C PHE A 64 -30.71 10.23 -12.74
N PHE A 65 -30.80 9.25 -13.64
CA PHE A 65 -29.87 8.12 -13.68
C PHE A 65 -28.46 8.52 -14.15
N CYS A 66 -28.32 9.50 -15.04
CA CYS A 66 -27.01 10.07 -15.38
C CYS A 66 -26.34 10.71 -14.16
N ILE A 67 -27.10 11.45 -13.35
CA ILE A 67 -26.58 12.03 -12.10
C ILE A 67 -26.14 10.92 -11.14
N LEU A 68 -26.94 9.85 -10.98
CA LEU A 68 -26.55 8.69 -10.17
C LEU A 68 -25.27 8.02 -10.67
N ALA A 69 -25.10 7.86 -11.98
CA ALA A 69 -23.88 7.29 -12.56
C ALA A 69 -22.64 8.15 -12.25
N ILE A 70 -22.77 9.48 -12.35
CA ILE A 70 -21.71 10.43 -12.01
C ILE A 70 -21.37 10.32 -10.51
N LEU A 71 -22.38 10.35 -9.63
CA LEU A 71 -22.17 10.20 -8.19
C LEU A 71 -21.48 8.88 -7.86
N TRP A 72 -21.92 7.77 -8.47
CA TRP A 72 -21.30 6.45 -8.30
C TRP A 72 -19.81 6.47 -8.68
N PHE A 73 -19.47 7.06 -9.82
CA PHE A 73 -18.09 7.15 -10.31
C PHE A 73 -17.15 7.83 -9.32
N PHE A 74 -17.60 8.90 -8.66
CA PHE A 74 -16.78 9.68 -7.72
C PHE A 74 -16.82 9.16 -6.28
N ILE A 75 -17.94 8.63 -5.82
CA ILE A 75 -18.15 8.24 -4.41
C ILE A 75 -17.58 6.85 -4.13
N ILE A 76 -17.80 5.88 -5.01
CA ILE A 76 -17.38 4.49 -4.79
C ILE A 76 -15.88 4.31 -4.56
N PRO A 77 -14.95 4.90 -5.35
CA PRO A 77 -13.53 4.74 -5.07
C PRO A 77 -13.17 5.24 -3.67
N LYS A 78 -13.75 6.36 -3.22
CA LYS A 78 -13.52 6.90 -1.87
C LYS A 78 -14.01 5.95 -0.77
N ILE A 79 -15.22 5.40 -0.93
CA ILE A 79 -15.77 4.41 0.01
C ILE A 79 -14.89 3.17 0.05
N PHE A 80 -14.45 2.69 -1.11
CA PHE A 80 -13.60 1.52 -1.24
C PHE A 80 -12.28 1.70 -0.49
N PHE A 81 -11.52 2.77 -0.76
CA PHE A 81 -10.25 3.02 -0.08
C PHE A 81 -10.42 3.21 1.43
N ARG A 82 -11.50 3.89 1.86
CA ARG A 82 -11.83 4.03 3.28
C ARG A 82 -12.14 2.68 3.93
N SER A 83 -12.81 1.78 3.21
CA SER A 83 -13.09 0.42 3.67
C SER A 83 -11.80 -0.39 3.80
N VAL A 84 -10.90 -0.33 2.81
CA VAL A 84 -9.59 -1.00 2.85
C VAL A 84 -8.79 -0.54 4.05
N ARG A 85 -8.61 0.78 4.23
CA ARG A 85 -7.90 1.33 5.39
C ARG A 85 -8.51 0.89 6.72
N ARG A 86 -9.84 0.87 6.83
CA ARG A 86 -10.54 0.41 8.04
C ARG A 86 -10.30 -1.08 8.30
N ASN A 87 -10.34 -1.90 7.27
CA ASN A 87 -10.11 -3.35 7.41
C ASN A 87 -8.65 -3.65 7.78
N LEU A 88 -7.68 -2.91 7.20
CA LEU A 88 -6.28 -3.00 7.57
C LEU A 88 -6.06 -2.58 9.03
N SER A 89 -6.63 -1.45 9.44
CA SER A 89 -6.60 -1.00 10.83
C SER A 89 -7.10 -2.09 11.78
N LYS A 90 -8.27 -2.67 11.49
CA LYS A 90 -8.83 -3.75 12.32
C LYS A 90 -7.94 -4.98 12.36
N MET A 91 -7.42 -5.41 11.21
CA MET A 91 -6.53 -6.56 11.13
C MET A 91 -5.24 -6.34 11.95
N ILE A 92 -4.68 -5.13 11.92
CA ILE A 92 -3.49 -4.78 12.70
C ILE A 92 -3.83 -4.74 14.19
N ASP A 93 -4.96 -4.13 14.57
CA ASP A 93 -5.44 -4.13 15.96
C ASP A 93 -5.63 -5.56 16.50
N GLU A 94 -6.17 -6.47 15.69
CA GLU A 94 -6.37 -7.88 16.08
C GLU A 94 -5.06 -8.66 16.22
N LYS A 95 -4.05 -8.36 15.38
CA LYS A 95 -2.77 -9.10 15.34
C LYS A 95 -1.73 -8.55 16.31
N MET A 96 -1.67 -7.24 16.45
CA MET A 96 -0.62 -6.53 17.17
C MET A 96 -1.17 -5.75 18.37
N GLY A 97 -2.41 -5.27 18.31
CA GLY A 97 -3.11 -4.64 19.44
C GLY A 97 -2.23 -3.66 20.23
N ASP A 98 -2.07 -3.92 21.53
CA ASP A 98 -1.29 -3.09 22.46
C ASP A 98 0.23 -3.23 22.31
N GLN A 99 0.73 -4.05 21.37
CA GLN A 99 2.16 -4.18 21.08
C GLN A 99 2.71 -3.02 20.23
N LEU A 100 1.82 -2.15 19.73
CA LEU A 100 2.20 -0.95 18.98
C LEU A 100 2.14 0.29 19.88
N PRO A 101 3.09 1.24 19.74
CA PRO A 101 4.23 1.21 18.82
C PRO A 101 5.29 0.19 19.24
N MET A 102 5.97 -0.41 18.26
CA MET A 102 7.00 -1.43 18.48
C MET A 102 8.39 -0.87 18.23
N ASP A 103 9.31 -1.06 19.19
CA ASP A 103 10.73 -0.74 19.02
C ASP A 103 11.39 -1.74 18.05
N GLU A 104 11.94 -1.21 16.97
CA GLU A 104 12.71 -1.95 15.97
C GLU A 104 14.15 -1.42 15.87
N ARG A 105 15.05 -2.34 15.52
CA ARG A 105 16.42 -2.06 15.16
C ARG A 105 16.70 -2.64 13.79
N LEU A 106 17.33 -1.88 12.91
CA LEU A 106 17.76 -2.35 11.59
C LEU A 106 19.23 -2.01 11.38
N GLU A 107 20.05 -3.04 11.22
CA GLU A 107 21.42 -2.88 10.73
C GLU A 107 21.48 -3.23 9.24
N ILE A 108 22.07 -2.34 8.44
CA ILE A 108 22.35 -2.55 7.03
C ILE A 108 23.86 -2.76 6.88
N THR A 109 24.24 -3.91 6.34
CA THR A 109 25.62 -4.35 6.20
C THR A 109 25.92 -4.75 4.76
N GLU A 110 27.20 -4.95 4.43
CA GLU A 110 27.62 -5.48 3.13
C GLU A 110 27.09 -6.90 2.86
N GLU A 111 26.82 -7.69 3.90
CA GLU A 111 26.32 -9.08 3.78
C GLU A 111 24.79 -9.16 3.68
N GLY A 112 24.08 -8.17 4.23
CA GLY A 112 22.62 -8.12 4.25
C GLY A 112 22.05 -7.22 5.33
N LEU A 113 20.83 -7.55 5.76
CA LEU A 113 20.06 -6.85 6.79
C LEU A 113 19.99 -7.67 8.08
N ILE A 114 20.09 -6.99 9.22
CA ILE A 114 19.88 -7.58 10.54
C ILE A 114 18.77 -6.79 11.22
N GLU A 115 17.61 -7.43 11.42
CA GLU A 115 16.44 -6.85 12.05
C GLU A 115 16.33 -7.34 13.50
N GLY A 116 16.12 -6.43 14.43
CA GLY A 116 15.88 -6.73 15.85
C GLY A 116 14.53 -6.20 16.29
N ALA A 117 13.66 -7.07 16.79
CA ALA A 117 12.40 -6.67 17.42
C ALA A 117 12.46 -6.93 18.92
N GLY A 118 12.61 -5.87 19.72
CA GLY A 118 12.80 -5.97 21.17
C GLY A 118 14.08 -6.71 21.63
N SER A 119 14.18 -7.01 22.92
CA SER A 119 15.45 -7.29 23.59
C SER A 119 16.09 -8.68 23.37
N ASN A 120 15.67 -9.52 22.40
CA ASN A 120 16.31 -10.84 22.25
C ASN A 120 16.13 -11.62 20.93
N ARG A 121 15.54 -11.05 19.87
CA ARG A 121 15.45 -11.75 18.57
C ARG A 121 16.08 -10.91 17.49
N GLU A 122 17.13 -11.46 16.87
CA GLU A 122 17.72 -10.95 15.65
C GLU A 122 17.34 -11.85 14.48
N TYR A 123 16.85 -11.25 13.40
CA TYR A 123 16.60 -11.91 12.12
C TYR A 123 17.62 -11.42 11.09
N ARG A 124 18.37 -12.34 10.49
CA ARG A 124 19.42 -12.01 9.51
C ARG A 124 18.95 -12.41 8.12
N SER A 125 18.88 -11.43 7.23
CA SER A 125 18.49 -11.61 5.84
C SER A 125 19.65 -11.23 4.92
N ALA A 126 20.25 -12.21 4.25
CA ALA A 126 21.24 -11.93 3.22
C ALA A 126 20.60 -11.16 2.05
N TRP A 127 21.39 -10.37 1.31
CA TRP A 127 20.90 -9.63 0.13
C TRP A 127 20.21 -10.52 -0.91
N SER A 128 20.63 -11.79 -1.04
CA SER A 128 19.99 -12.77 -1.93
C SER A 128 18.55 -13.14 -1.54
N GLY A 129 18.17 -12.91 -0.27
CA GLY A 129 16.80 -13.08 0.23
C GLY A 129 15.91 -11.85 0.04
N ILE A 130 16.48 -10.71 -0.37
CA ILE A 130 15.72 -9.50 -0.66
C ILE A 130 15.28 -9.52 -2.12
N VAL A 131 13.97 -9.55 -2.33
CA VAL A 131 13.33 -9.69 -3.65
C VAL A 131 13.28 -8.35 -4.38
N LYS A 132 13.02 -7.27 -3.64
CA LYS A 132 12.92 -5.91 -4.16
C LYS A 132 13.16 -4.90 -3.05
N ILE A 133 13.73 -3.76 -3.41
CA ILE A 133 13.73 -2.57 -2.57
C ILE A 133 12.82 -1.53 -3.24
N SER A 134 11.93 -0.91 -2.47
CA SER A 134 11.02 0.13 -2.96
C SER A 134 11.11 1.35 -2.08
N GLU A 135 11.12 2.51 -2.71
CA GLU A 135 11.19 3.79 -2.02
C GLU A 135 9.89 4.57 -2.26
N THR A 136 9.37 5.19 -1.20
CA THR A 136 8.29 6.19 -1.25
C THR A 136 8.80 7.49 -0.64
N ASP A 137 8.00 8.55 -0.65
CA ASP A 137 8.40 9.83 -0.05
C ASP A 137 8.77 9.68 1.44
N ASP A 138 8.05 8.83 2.16
CA ASP A 138 8.17 8.67 3.62
C ASP A 138 8.90 7.39 4.08
N TYR A 139 9.02 6.36 3.23
CA TYR A 139 9.51 5.04 3.63
C TYR A 139 10.48 4.40 2.63
N LEU A 140 11.31 3.50 3.15
CA LEU A 140 12.06 2.53 2.37
C LEU A 140 11.60 1.12 2.77
N TYR A 141 11.25 0.29 1.79
CA TYR A 141 10.75 -1.06 1.99
C TYR A 141 11.71 -2.09 1.40
N PHE A 142 12.17 -3.03 2.24
CA PHE A 142 12.99 -4.16 1.81
C PHE A 142 12.14 -5.43 1.77
N TYR A 143 11.66 -5.81 0.58
CA TYR A 143 10.76 -6.95 0.43
C TYR A 143 11.52 -8.27 0.54
N ILE A 144 11.17 -9.06 1.55
CA ILE A 144 11.66 -10.45 1.71
C ILE A 144 10.81 -11.39 0.82
N ASN A 145 9.55 -11.02 0.57
CA ASN A 145 8.68 -11.65 -0.41
C ASN A 145 7.62 -10.65 -0.89
N PRO A 146 6.75 -10.97 -1.87
CA PRO A 146 5.77 -10.01 -2.40
C PRO A 146 4.78 -9.44 -1.38
N MET A 147 4.60 -10.08 -0.21
CA MET A 147 3.60 -9.74 0.81
C MET A 147 4.22 -9.26 2.13
N ALA A 148 5.55 -9.28 2.28
CA ALA A 148 6.24 -8.92 3.51
C ALA A 148 7.52 -8.14 3.20
N ALA A 149 7.72 -7.04 3.93
CA ALA A 149 8.91 -6.21 3.85
C ALA A 149 9.32 -5.71 5.23
N ILE A 150 10.62 -5.43 5.38
CA ILE A 150 11.16 -4.63 6.48
C ILE A 150 10.86 -3.16 6.14
N ILE A 151 10.31 -2.43 7.12
CA ILE A 151 9.86 -1.04 6.95
C ILE A 151 10.86 -0.13 7.63
N LEU A 152 11.48 0.78 6.88
CA LEU A 152 12.36 1.82 7.41
C LEU A 152 11.75 3.21 7.16
N PRO A 153 11.22 3.89 8.19
CA PRO A 153 10.75 5.27 8.08
C PRO A 153 11.92 6.22 7.76
N LYS A 154 11.73 7.09 6.77
CA LYS A 154 12.76 8.06 6.38
C LYS A 154 12.94 9.19 7.38
N SER A 155 11.97 9.43 8.27
CA SER A 155 12.10 10.40 9.36
C SER A 155 13.28 10.09 10.30
N GLU A 156 13.68 8.82 10.38
CA GLU A 156 14.75 8.31 11.23
C GLU A 156 16.12 8.32 10.52
N ILE A 157 16.12 8.78 9.26
CA ILE A 157 17.30 8.93 8.44
C ILE A 157 17.62 10.43 8.36
N GLU A 158 18.80 10.84 8.83
CA GLU A 158 19.29 12.19 8.55
C GLU A 158 19.46 12.37 7.03
N ALA A 159 18.64 13.26 6.47
CA ALA A 159 18.19 13.25 5.08
C ALA A 159 19.21 13.66 4.01
N HIS A 160 20.52 13.50 4.20
CA HIS A 160 21.49 14.08 3.25
C HIS A 160 22.42 13.14 2.47
N ASP A 161 22.47 11.83 2.75
CA ASP A 161 23.41 10.95 2.02
C ASP A 161 22.94 9.48 1.88
N LEU A 162 21.73 9.14 2.37
CA LEU A 162 21.28 7.74 2.45
C LEU A 162 21.11 7.08 1.07
N GLY A 163 20.55 7.78 0.08
CA GLY A 163 20.38 7.21 -1.27
C GLY A 163 21.71 6.83 -1.93
N GLU A 164 22.77 7.62 -1.72
CA GLU A 164 24.10 7.33 -2.23
C GLU A 164 24.86 6.31 -1.38
N GLN A 165 24.69 6.33 -0.05
CA GLN A 165 25.27 5.33 0.85
C GLN A 165 24.64 3.95 0.67
N LEU A 166 23.32 3.88 0.49
CA LEU A 166 22.60 2.64 0.20
C LEU A 166 23.01 2.07 -1.15
N LYS A 167 23.17 2.89 -2.19
CA LYS A 167 23.69 2.41 -3.50
C LYS A 167 25.09 1.78 -3.40
N LYS A 168 25.91 2.20 -2.43
CA LYS A 168 27.25 1.62 -2.21
C LYS A 168 27.21 0.28 -1.48
N ILE A 169 26.17 0.01 -0.69
CA ILE A 169 26.05 -1.18 0.15
C ILE A 169 25.10 -2.21 -0.49
N ILE A 170 24.05 -1.75 -1.17
CA ILE A 170 23.05 -2.60 -1.84
C ILE A 170 23.62 -3.06 -3.18
N PRO A 171 23.65 -4.39 -3.44
CA PRO A 171 24.01 -4.90 -4.76
C PRO A 171 23.05 -4.38 -5.84
N GLU A 172 23.59 -3.90 -6.96
CA GLU A 172 22.79 -3.43 -8.12
C GLU A 172 21.76 -4.47 -8.59
N SER A 173 21.98 -5.76 -8.33
CA SER A 173 21.08 -6.86 -8.68
C SER A 173 19.72 -6.83 -7.95
N VAL A 174 19.60 -6.11 -6.84
CA VAL A 174 18.39 -6.05 -5.99
C VAL A 174 17.57 -4.77 -6.23
N VAL A 175 18.17 -3.74 -6.81
CA VAL A 175 17.51 -2.48 -7.14
C VAL A 175 16.71 -2.68 -8.43
N LYS A 176 15.41 -2.98 -8.30
CA LYS A 176 14.48 -3.00 -9.42
C LYS A 176 13.44 -1.91 -9.21
N GLU A 177 13.48 -0.89 -10.07
CA GLU A 177 12.46 0.17 -10.20
C GLU A 177 11.03 -0.42 -10.14
#